data_AF-A0A4Q7VPG1-F1
#
_entry.id   AF-A0A4Q7VPG1-F1
#
_cell.length_a   1.000
_cell.length_b   1.000
_cell.length_c   1.000
_cell.angle_alpha   90.00
_cell.angle_beta   90.00
_cell.angle_gamma   90.00
#
_symmetry.space_group_name_H-M   'P 1'
#
loop_
_entity.id
_entity.type
_entity.pdbx_description
1 polymer ?
#
loop_
_entity_poly.entity_id
_entity_poly.type
_entity_poly.pdbx_seq_one_letter_code
_entity_poly.pdbx_strand_id
1 'polypeptide(L)'
;MIHRLLPAKTALFAGLIVMGALSGCQALDEMEADGYREQCANLGIRPGSASFDQCMLQQQALSENETEHSLDRMEREEEAKRKK
;
A
#
# COMPACT_ATOMS: atom_id res chain seq x y z
N MET A 1 -7.98 -15.81 35.67
CA MET A 1 -8.84 -16.97 35.36
C MET A 1 -9.06 -17.01 33.85
N ILE A 2 -9.15 -18.16 33.16
CA ILE A 2 -8.96 -19.57 33.59
C ILE A 2 -8.59 -20.43 32.35
N HIS A 3 -8.41 -21.74 32.53
CA HIS A 3 -8.63 -22.83 31.56
C HIS A 3 -9.55 -22.44 30.35
N ARG A 4 -9.30 -22.74 29.05
CA ARG A 4 -8.74 -23.91 28.32
C ARG A 4 -8.27 -23.48 26.91
N LEU A 5 -7.26 -24.03 26.20
CA LEU A 5 -6.85 -25.41 25.81
C LEU A 5 -7.44 -25.94 24.45
N LEU A 6 -6.57 -26.07 23.41
CA LEU A 6 -6.58 -27.04 22.28
C LEU A 6 -7.69 -26.91 21.17
N PRO A 7 -7.69 -27.63 20.00
CA PRO A 7 -6.73 -28.63 19.47
C PRO A 7 -6.43 -28.72 17.92
N ALA A 8 -5.14 -28.79 17.58
CA ALA A 8 -4.44 -29.81 16.74
C ALA A 8 -4.96 -30.45 15.41
N LYS A 9 -6.18 -30.26 14.90
CA LYS A 9 -6.76 -31.20 13.88
C LYS A 9 -7.04 -30.69 12.44
N THR A 10 -6.70 -29.46 12.09
CA THR A 10 -7.26 -28.78 10.89
C THR A 10 -6.29 -28.55 9.71
N ALA A 11 -5.19 -29.31 9.62
CA ALA A 11 -4.08 -28.99 8.70
C ALA A 11 -4.30 -29.26 7.19
N LEU A 12 -5.38 -29.94 6.77
CA LEU A 12 -5.51 -30.45 5.39
C LEU A 12 -6.06 -29.45 4.34
N PHE A 13 -6.53 -28.27 4.73
CA PHE A 13 -7.12 -27.28 3.79
C PHE A 13 -6.12 -26.26 3.22
N ALA A 14 -4.82 -26.37 3.53
CA ALA A 14 -3.83 -25.31 3.27
C ALA A 14 -3.37 -25.14 1.81
N GLY A 15 -3.64 -26.09 0.90
CA GLY A 15 -2.95 -26.16 -0.40
C GLY A 15 -3.42 -25.19 -1.49
N LEU A 16 -4.71 -24.84 -1.54
CA LEU A 16 -5.31 -24.21 -2.73
C LEU A 16 -5.36 -22.66 -2.68
N ILE A 17 -5.07 -22.06 -1.52
CA ILE A 17 -5.21 -20.62 -1.29
C ILE A 17 -4.04 -19.81 -1.89
N VAL A 18 -2.87 -20.42 -2.05
CA VAL A 18 -1.61 -19.71 -2.38
C VAL A 18 -1.61 -19.10 -3.80
N MET A 19 -2.30 -19.70 -4.76
CA MET A 19 -2.23 -19.29 -6.18
C MET A 19 -2.96 -17.96 -6.47
N GLY A 20 -3.95 -17.58 -5.65
CA GLY A 20 -4.77 -16.38 -5.85
C GLY A 20 -4.16 -15.09 -5.31
N ALA A 21 -3.04 -15.15 -4.59
CA ALA A 21 -2.45 -13.98 -3.95
C ALA A 21 -1.72 -13.03 -4.92
N LEU A 22 -1.23 -13.53 -6.06
CA LEU A 22 -0.34 -12.79 -6.97
C LEU A 22 -1.07 -11.82 -7.93
N SER A 23 -2.37 -12.00 -8.16
CA SER A 23 -3.18 -11.05 -8.95
C SER A 23 -3.57 -9.80 -8.15
N GLY A 24 -3.43 -9.81 -6.82
CA GLY A 24 -3.79 -8.68 -5.97
C GLY A 24 -2.79 -7.51 -6.02
N CYS A 25 -1.53 -7.76 -6.38
CA CYS A 25 -0.50 -6.72 -6.42
C CYS A 25 -0.69 -5.75 -7.59
N GLN A 26 -0.83 -6.28 -8.82
CA GLN A 26 -0.95 -5.46 -10.04
C GLN A 26 -2.20 -4.58 -10.05
N ALA A 27 -3.29 -5.03 -9.42
CA ALA A 27 -4.52 -4.24 -9.30
C ALA A 27 -4.35 -3.00 -8.40
N LEU A 28 -3.40 -3.00 -7.46
CA LEU A 28 -3.12 -1.86 -6.59
C LEU A 28 -2.39 -0.75 -7.37
N ASP A 29 -1.41 -1.14 -8.20
CA ASP A 29 -0.65 -0.23 -9.06
C ASP A 29 -1.58 0.51 -10.06
N GLU A 30 -2.56 -0.20 -10.64
CA GLU A 30 -3.54 0.39 -11.55
C GLU A 30 -4.47 1.40 -10.84
N MET A 31 -4.98 1.06 -9.64
CA MET A 31 -5.82 1.97 -8.86
C MET A 31 -5.08 3.25 -8.42
N GLU A 32 -3.80 3.12 -8.05
CA GLU A 32 -2.99 4.28 -7.66
C GLU A 32 -2.67 5.17 -8.87
N ALA A 33 -2.32 4.58 -10.01
CA ALA A 33 -2.09 5.31 -11.25
C ALA A 33 -3.33 6.10 -11.69
N ASP A 34 -4.54 5.55 -11.55
CA ASP A 34 -5.78 6.28 -11.83
C ASP A 34 -6.03 7.42 -10.84
N GLY A 35 -5.66 7.26 -9.56
CA GLY A 35 -5.66 8.33 -8.58
C GLY A 35 -4.75 9.51 -8.95
N TYR A 36 -3.56 9.25 -9.49
CA TYR A 36 -2.68 10.31 -10.01
C TYR A 36 -3.26 10.98 -11.27
N ARG A 37 -3.89 10.20 -12.17
CA ARG A 37 -4.56 10.76 -13.36
C ARG A 37 -5.68 11.72 -12.99
N GLU A 38 -6.50 11.35 -12.01
CA GLU A 38 -7.60 12.21 -11.53
C GLU A 38 -7.05 13.51 -10.94
N GLN A 39 -6.03 13.43 -10.09
CA GLN A 39 -5.40 14.62 -9.50
C GLN A 39 -4.83 15.56 -10.57
N CYS A 40 -4.13 15.04 -11.58
CA CYS A 40 -3.61 15.84 -12.69
C CYS A 40 -4.73 16.45 -13.56
N ALA A 41 -5.84 15.74 -13.75
CA ALA A 41 -7.02 16.27 -14.44
C ALA A 41 -7.74 17.36 -13.62
N ASN A 42 -7.84 17.19 -12.29
CA ASN A 42 -8.42 18.18 -11.36
C ASN A 42 -7.60 19.48 -11.28
N LEU A 43 -6.28 19.41 -11.54
CA LEU A 43 -5.42 20.58 -11.74
C LEU A 43 -5.61 21.26 -13.12
N GLY A 44 -6.53 20.77 -13.95
CA GLY A 44 -6.80 21.28 -15.30
C GLY A 44 -5.77 20.89 -16.35
N ILE A 45 -4.84 19.97 -16.02
CA ILE A 45 -3.78 19.55 -16.94
C ILE A 45 -4.36 18.52 -17.92
N ARG A 46 -4.27 18.79 -19.22
CA ARG A 46 -4.90 17.96 -20.25
C ARG A 46 -4.15 16.62 -20.42
N PRO A 47 -4.83 15.46 -20.33
CA PRO A 47 -4.23 14.15 -20.64
C PRO A 47 -3.53 14.11 -22.00
N GLY A 48 -2.44 13.35 -22.09
CA GLY A 48 -1.63 13.24 -23.33
C GLY A 48 -0.86 14.51 -23.69
N SER A 49 -0.58 15.38 -22.73
CA SER A 49 0.36 16.51 -22.86
C SER A 49 1.60 16.24 -22.02
N ALA A 50 2.77 16.77 -22.42
CA ALA A 50 3.99 16.62 -21.65
C ALA A 50 3.88 17.17 -20.21
N SER A 51 3.04 18.19 -19.99
CA SER A 51 2.68 18.69 -18.66
C SER A 51 1.91 17.67 -17.81
N PHE A 52 1.11 16.80 -18.43
CA PHE A 52 0.41 15.72 -17.74
C PHE A 52 1.39 14.64 -17.29
N ASP A 53 2.32 14.26 -18.17
CA ASP A 53 3.35 13.26 -17.83
C ASP A 53 4.26 13.75 -16.69
N GLN A 54 4.63 15.04 -16.71
CA GLN A 54 5.36 15.68 -15.60
C GLN A 54 4.54 15.72 -14.31
N CYS A 55 3.23 16.00 -14.38
CA CYS A 55 2.34 15.94 -13.22
C CYS A 55 2.26 14.52 -12.65
N MET A 56 2.09 13.49 -13.49
CA MET A 56 2.04 12.10 -13.04
C MET A 56 3.31 11.71 -12.26
N LEU A 57 4.49 12.05 -12.79
CA LEU A 57 5.78 11.83 -12.11
C LEU A 57 5.90 12.61 -10.80
N GLN A 58 5.38 13.84 -10.75
CA GLN A 58 5.37 14.65 -9.54
C GLN A 58 4.47 14.05 -8.46
N GLN A 59 3.27 13.57 -8.82
CA GLN A 59 2.33 12.99 -7.85
C GLN A 59 2.86 11.66 -7.29
N GLN A 60 3.49 10.83 -8.13
CA GLN A 60 4.20 9.63 -7.65
C GLN A 60 5.30 9.99 -6.64
N ALA A 61 6.17 10.95 -6.97
CA ALA A 61 7.26 11.36 -6.08
C ALA A 61 6.77 11.97 -4.74
N LEU A 62 5.60 12.62 -4.74
CA LEU A 62 4.95 13.11 -3.52
C LEU A 62 4.42 11.95 -2.66
N SER A 63 3.73 10.99 -3.27
CA SER A 63 3.20 9.80 -2.59
C SER A 63 4.30 8.94 -1.96
N GLU A 64 5.39 8.72 -2.71
CA GLU A 64 6.60 8.04 -2.20
C GLU A 64 7.19 8.80 -0.99
N ASN A 65 7.28 10.13 -1.07
CA ASN A 65 7.82 10.94 0.04
C ASN A 65 6.92 10.93 1.30
N GLU A 66 5.61 11.01 1.14
CA GLU A 66 4.65 10.89 2.24
C GLU A 66 4.71 9.51 2.89
N THR A 67 4.85 8.45 2.08
CA THR A 67 5.01 7.08 2.55
C THR A 67 6.27 6.93 3.41
N GLU A 68 7.44 7.34 2.90
CA GLU A 68 8.70 7.29 3.65
C GLU A 68 8.65 8.09 4.97
N HIS A 69 8.03 9.28 4.96
CA HIS A 69 7.87 10.09 6.16
C HIS A 69 6.91 9.44 7.19
N SER A 70 5.90 8.70 6.71
CA SER A 70 5.02 7.88 7.56
C SER A 70 5.79 6.70 8.18
N LEU A 71 6.65 6.03 7.40
CA LEU A 71 7.51 4.93 7.87
C LEU A 71 8.50 5.40 8.97
N ASP A 72 9.24 6.50 8.73
CA ASP A 72 10.15 7.11 9.73
C ASP A 72 9.42 7.46 11.03
N ARG A 73 8.20 8.01 10.92
CA ARG A 73 7.38 8.30 12.09
C ARG A 73 7.03 7.02 12.86
N MET A 74 6.58 5.97 12.18
CA MET A 74 6.22 4.70 12.82
C MET A 74 7.43 4.03 13.47
N GLU A 75 8.60 4.05 12.82
CA GLU A 75 9.84 3.51 13.39
C GLU A 75 10.21 4.21 14.70
N ARG A 76 10.17 5.56 14.73
CA ARG A 76 10.43 6.34 15.95
C ARG A 76 9.41 6.08 17.06
N GLU A 77 8.13 5.91 16.71
CA GLU A 77 7.09 5.56 17.69
C GLU A 77 7.29 4.14 18.25
N GLU A 78 7.70 3.17 17.43
CA GLU A 78 8.05 1.81 17.87
C GLU A 78 9.32 1.78 18.74
N GLU A 79 10.36 2.52 18.38
CA GLU A 79 11.53 2.70 19.24
C GLU A 79 11.15 3.30 20.60
N ALA A 80 10.31 4.33 20.61
CA ALA A 80 9.87 4.99 21.83
C ALA A 80 8.99 4.09 22.71
N LYS A 81 8.28 3.10 22.13
CA LYS A 81 7.61 2.02 22.87
C LYS A 81 8.60 1.02 23.44
N ARG A 82 9.62 0.61 22.67
CA ARG A 82 10.66 -0.36 23.09
C ARG A 82 11.59 0.16 24.20
N LYS A 83 11.70 1.47 24.34
CA LYS A 83 12.54 2.16 25.36
C LYS A 83 11.78 2.49 26.66
N LYS A 84 10.53 2.02 26.81
CA LYS A 84 9.66 2.19 28.00
C LYS A 84 9.41 0.86 28.70
#